data_AF-A0A8F7CHY7-F1
#
_entry.id   AF-A0A8F7CHY7-F1
#
_cell.length_a   1.000
_cell.length_b   1.000
_cell.length_c   1.000
_cell.angle_alpha   90.00
_cell.angle_beta   90.00
_cell.angle_gamma   90.00
#
_symmetry.space_group_name_H-M   'P 1'
#
loop_
_entity.id
_entity.type
_entity.pdbx_description
1 polymer ?
#
loop_
_entity_poly.entity_id
_entity_poly.type
_entity_poly.pdbx_seq_one_letter_code
_entity_poly.pdbx_strand_id
1 'polypeptide(L)' 'LRRRIETDAQGNYRFRSIVPSGYGCPPTGPTQQLLDQLGRHGQRPAHIHFFISAPGHRHLTTQINLSDDQYLHDD' A
#
# COMPACT_ATOMS: atom_id res chain seq x y z
N LEU A 1 1.55 12.02 0.99
CA LEU A 1 2.72 11.55 1.77
C LEU A 1 3.68 10.79 0.84
N ARG A 2 4.75 11.42 0.32
CA ARG A 2 5.66 10.81 -0.69
C ARG A 2 7.09 11.32 -0.54
N ARG A 3 8.10 10.43 -0.55
CA ARG A 3 9.54 10.77 -0.52
C ARG A 3 10.35 9.70 -1.24
N ARG A 4 11.59 10.04 -1.63
CA ARG A 4 12.66 9.10 -1.98
C ARG A 4 13.69 9.15 -0.86
N ILE A 5 14.11 7.99 -0.37
CA ILE A 5 15.06 7.85 0.75
C ILE A 5 16.20 6.98 0.28
N GLU A 6 17.42 7.45 0.45
CA GLU A 6 18.64 6.68 0.19
C GLU A 6 19.05 5.93 1.46
N THR A 7 19.55 4.71 1.30
CA THR A 7 20.08 3.93 2.41
C THR A 7 21.41 4.50 2.88
N ASP A 8 21.70 4.36 4.17
CA ASP A 8 23.02 4.71 4.72
C ASP A 8 24.12 3.72 4.26
N ALA A 9 25.34 3.94 4.74
CA ALA A 9 26.50 3.11 4.40
C ALA A 9 26.37 1.64 4.88
N GLN A 10 25.44 1.34 5.80
CA GLN A 10 25.13 0.00 6.28
C GLN A 10 23.89 -0.59 5.60
N GLY A 11 23.26 0.14 4.67
CA GLY A 11 22.07 -0.30 3.95
C GLY A 11 20.75 -0.03 4.69
N ASN A 12 20.76 0.72 5.81
CA ASN A 12 19.55 1.03 6.56
C ASN A 12 18.80 2.23 5.95
N TYR A 13 17.48 2.24 6.10
CA TYR A 13 16.64 3.41 5.84
C TYR A 13 15.70 3.66 7.02
N ARG A 14 15.33 4.93 7.25
CA ARG A 14 14.38 5.33 8.29
C ARG A 14 13.51 6.49 7.82
N PHE A 15 12.24 6.47 8.19
CA PHE A 15 11.34 7.60 7.99
C PHE A 15 10.45 7.81 9.23
N ARG A 16 10.02 9.05 9.43
CA ARG A 16 8.97 9.43 10.38
C ARG A 16 7.78 9.94 9.57
N SER A 17 6.61 9.37 9.82
CA SER A 17 5.37 9.71 9.14
C SER A 17 4.20 9.54 10.10
N ILE A 18 2.99 9.55 9.57
CA ILE A 18 1.75 9.15 10.24
C ILE A 18 1.29 7.80 9.69
N VAL A 19 0.52 7.05 10.50
CA VAL A 19 -0.13 5.80 10.09
C VAL A 19 -1.18 6.12 9.01
N PRO A 20 -1.16 5.44 7.85
CA PRO A 20 -2.19 5.63 6.83
C PRO A 20 -3.50 4.94 7.25
N SER A 21 -4.62 5.42 6.72
CA SER A 21 -5.88 4.67 6.76
C SER A 21 -5.97 3.70 5.58
N GLY A 22 -6.69 2.59 5.75
CA GLY A 22 -7.24 1.83 4.63
C GLY A 22 -8.18 2.70 3.77
N TYR A 23 -8.47 2.25 2.56
CA TYR A 23 -9.29 3.02 1.63
C TYR A 23 -10.10 2.13 0.69
N GLY A 24 -11.19 2.68 0.18
CA GLY A 24 -12.08 2.00 -0.76
C GLY A 24 -12.10 2.62 -2.14
N CYS A 25 -12.65 1.87 -3.10
CA CYS A 25 -13.12 2.43 -4.35
C CYS A 25 -14.11 3.58 -4.09
N PRO A 26 -14.15 4.62 -4.95
CA PRO A 26 -15.17 5.65 -4.85
C PRO A 26 -16.57 5.02 -4.90
N PRO A 27 -17.48 5.31 -3.94
CA PRO A 27 -18.71 4.55 -3.75
C PRO A 27 -19.68 4.66 -4.92
N THR A 28 -19.66 5.77 -5.65
CA THR A 28 -20.48 6.00 -6.86
C THR A 28 -19.72 5.72 -8.15
N GLY A 29 -18.48 5.20 -8.06
CA GLY A 29 -17.62 4.93 -9.20
C GLY A 29 -17.99 3.64 -9.94
N PRO A 30 -17.67 3.52 -11.24
CA PRO A 30 -17.97 2.33 -12.03
C PRO A 30 -17.39 1.03 -11.43
N THR A 31 -16.20 1.10 -10.81
CA THR A 31 -15.59 -0.05 -10.14
C THR A 31 -16.44 -0.53 -8.96
N GLN A 32 -16.94 0.37 -8.11
CA GLN A 32 -17.78 -0.03 -6.98
C GLN A 32 -19.11 -0.61 -7.48
N GLN A 33 -19.72 -0.01 -8.50
CA GLN A 33 -20.96 -0.54 -9.10
C GLN A 33 -20.79 -1.98 -9.62
N LEU A 34 -19.64 -2.31 -10.22
CA LEU A 34 -19.33 -3.68 -10.63
C LEU A 34 -19.13 -4.59 -9.41
N LEU A 35 -18.39 -4.15 -8.40
CA LEU A 35 -18.15 -4.93 -7.19
C LEU A 35 -19.46 -5.25 -6.45
N ASP A 36 -20.39 -4.30 -6.38
CA ASP A 36 -21.71 -4.49 -5.79
C ASP A 36 -22.50 -5.59 -6.54
N GLN A 37 -22.46 -5.59 -7.88
CA GLN A 37 -23.09 -6.65 -8.70
C GLN A 37 -22.45 -8.02 -8.51
N LEU A 38 -21.18 -8.07 -8.11
CA LEU A 38 -20.46 -9.30 -7.78
C LEU A 38 -20.58 -9.70 -6.30
N GLY A 39 -21.26 -8.90 -5.47
CA GLY A 39 -21.34 -9.11 -4.01
C GLY A 39 -20.01 -8.94 -3.29
N ARG A 40 -19.10 -8.11 -3.81
CA ARG A 40 -17.75 -7.86 -3.26
C ARG A 40 -17.65 -6.44 -2.68
N HIS A 41 -16.81 -6.25 -1.67
CA HIS A 41 -16.44 -4.90 -1.22
C HIS A 41 -15.30 -4.32 -2.08
N GLY A 42 -15.13 -2.99 -2.04
CA GLY A 42 -14.03 -2.29 -2.71
C GLY A 42 -12.95 -1.76 -1.77
N GLN A 43 -12.89 -2.25 -0.54
CA GLN A 43 -11.98 -1.81 0.52
C GLN A 43 -10.61 -2.47 0.45
N ARG A 44 -9.60 -1.74 0.94
CA ARG A 44 -8.21 -2.19 1.06
C ARG A 44 -7.68 -1.89 2.46
N PRO A 45 -6.80 -2.74 3.02
CA PRO A 45 -6.18 -2.47 4.32
C PRO A 45 -5.24 -1.27 4.26
N ALA A 46 -4.95 -0.66 5.41
CA ALA A 46 -3.89 0.33 5.54
C ALA A 46 -2.53 -0.26 5.08
N HIS A 47 -1.85 0.44 4.18
CA HIS A 47 -0.56 0.00 3.65
C HIS A 47 0.36 1.15 3.22
N ILE A 48 1.65 0.82 3.09
CA ILE A 48 2.69 1.74 2.61
C ILE A 48 3.30 1.15 1.34
N HIS A 49 3.31 1.92 0.25
CA HIS A 49 3.92 1.52 -1.01
C HIS A 49 5.43 1.74 -1.03
N PHE A 50 6.16 0.81 -1.65
CA PHE A 50 7.60 0.89 -1.87
C PHE A 50 7.96 0.60 -3.32
N PHE A 51 8.79 1.47 -3.88
CA PHE A 51 9.63 1.18 -5.04
C PHE A 51 11.07 1.17 -4.55
N ILE A 52 11.75 0.03 -4.71
CA ILE A 52 13.11 -0.20 -4.22
C ILE A 52 14.00 -0.58 -5.40
N SER A 53 15.12 0.12 -5.56
CA SER A 53 16.07 -0.11 -6.65
C SER A 53 17.50 0.19 -6.22
N ALA A 54 18.44 -0.61 -6.70
CA ALA A 54 19.87 -0.38 -6.59
C ALA A 54 20.57 -0.87 -7.87
N PRO A 55 21.72 -0.28 -8.27
CA PRO A 55 22.49 -0.77 -9.40
C PRO A 55 22.85 -2.25 -9.25
N GLY A 56 22.71 -3.03 -10.33
CA GLY A 56 22.98 -4.47 -10.30
C GLY A 56 21.87 -5.34 -9.65
N HIS A 57 20.82 -4.73 -9.09
CA HIS A 57 19.69 -5.45 -8.52
C HIS A 57 18.41 -5.28 -9.35
N ARG A 58 17.54 -6.28 -9.31
CA ARG A 58 16.20 -6.18 -9.89
C ARG A 58 15.36 -5.19 -9.09
N HIS A 59 14.63 -4.31 -9.79
CA HIS A 59 13.65 -3.42 -9.17
C HIS A 59 12.58 -4.22 -8.42
N LEU A 60 12.25 -3.79 -7.20
CA LEU A 60 11.18 -4.35 -6.39
C LEU A 60 10.07 -3.31 -6.20
N THR A 61 8.87 -3.64 -6.64
CA THR A 61 7.63 -2.97 -6.26
C THR A 61 6.92 -3.81 -5.21
N THR A 62 6.60 -3.24 -4.05
CA THR A 62 5.94 -3.96 -2.96
C THR A 62 5.14 -3.02 -2.05
N GLN A 63 4.43 -3.58 -1.07
CA GLN A 63 3.75 -2.86 -0.01
C GLN A 63 3.93 -3.55 1.35
N ILE A 64 3.86 -2.78 2.43
CA ILE A 64 3.72 -3.31 3.80
C ILE A 64 2.29 -3.06 4.25
N ASN A 65 1.56 -4.11 4.63
CA ASN A 65 0.22 -4.05 5.22
C ASN A 65 0.31 -4.00 6.75
N LEU A 66 -0.58 -3.27 7.41
CA LEU A 66 -0.62 -3.20 8.87
C LEU A 66 -1.34 -4.43 9.44
N SER A 67 -0.76 -5.06 10.47
CA SER A 67 -1.21 -6.36 11.01
C SER A 67 -2.61 -6.35 11.62
N ASP A 68 -3.07 -5.19 12.06
CA ASP A 68 -4.29 -5.06 12.86
C ASP A 68 -5.46 -4.51 12.01
N ASP A 69 -5.29 -4.42 10.68
CA ASP A 69 -6.32 -3.91 9.79
C ASP A 69 -7.40 -4.97 9.50
N GLN A 70 -8.67 -4.54 9.52
CA GLN A 70 -9.83 -5.40 9.29
C GLN A 70 -9.81 -6.13 7.94
N TYR A 71 -9.21 -5.52 6.90
CA TYR A 71 -9.16 -6.06 5.54
C TYR A 71 -7.82 -6.75 5.23
N LEU A 72 -6.98 -7.04 6.24
CA LEU A 72 -5.64 -7.61 6.03
C LEU A 72 -5.67 -8.94 5.24
N HIS A 73 -6.69 -9.75 5.48
CA HIS A 73 -6.88 -11.06 4.86
C HIS A 73 -8.13 -11.10 3.97
N ASP A 74 -8.64 -9.93 3.58
CA ASP A 74 -9.83 -9.73 2.77
C ASP A 74 -9.65 -8.42 1.96
N ASP A 75 -8.55 -8.31 1.19
CA ASP A 75 -8.30 -7.22 0.22
C ASP A 75 -8.91 -7.59 -1.15
#